data_AF-A0A6M8VDE2-F1
#
_entry.id   AF-A0A6M8VDE2-F1
#
_cell.length_a   1.000
_cell.length_b   1.000
_cell.length_c   1.000
_cell.angle_alpha   90.00
_cell.angle_beta   90.00
_cell.angle_gamma   90.00
#
_symmetry.space_group_name_H-M   'P 1'
#
loop_
_entity.id
_entity.type
_entity.pdbx_description
1 polymer ?
#
loop_
_entity_poly.entity_id
_entity_poly.type
_entity_poly.pdbx_seq_one_letter_code
_entity_poly.pdbx_strand_id
1 'polypeptide(L)'
;MKERICDCSVGSAQSLVPPQPDRDLPGPGPQFFFAPNWIARRHKDWGAGEFNRPSGQASKAFFDYVTDNALIEPAEHSGLEWARQVIIEMVRGRTDPAVGHVIDL
;
A
#
# COMPACT_ATOMS: atom_id res chain seq x y z
N MET A 1 10.24 28.34 -8.66
CA MET A 1 9.72 27.19 -7.90
C MET A 1 10.19 25.95 -8.65
N LYS A 2 11.12 25.16 -8.09
CA LYS A 2 11.72 24.01 -8.80
C LYS A 2 10.81 22.80 -8.56
N GLU A 3 10.14 22.30 -9.60
CA GLU A 3 9.36 21.07 -9.51
C GLU A 3 10.27 19.94 -9.02
N ARG A 4 9.86 19.25 -7.95
CA ARG A 4 10.55 18.03 -7.51
C ARG A 4 9.94 16.87 -8.26
N ILE A 5 10.64 16.42 -9.29
CA ILE A 5 10.37 15.15 -9.97
C ILE A 5 10.92 14.06 -9.04
N CYS A 6 10.04 13.28 -8.44
CA CYS A 6 10.40 12.08 -7.69
C CYS A 6 9.89 10.87 -8.49
N ASP A 7 10.80 10.00 -8.92
CA ASP A 7 10.45 8.68 -9.41
C ASP A 7 10.48 7.69 -8.24
N CYS A 8 9.45 6.84 -8.12
CA CYS A 8 9.42 5.78 -7.12
C CYS A 8 8.78 4.52 -7.71
N SER A 9 9.46 3.39 -7.55
CA SER A 9 8.86 2.09 -7.87
C SER A 9 8.05 1.61 -6.67
N VAL A 10 6.73 1.54 -6.83
CA VAL A 10 5.78 1.05 -5.81
C VAL A 10 5.14 -0.24 -6.30
N GLY A 11 4.91 -1.19 -5.40
CA GLY A 11 4.17 -2.41 -5.73
C GLY A 11 4.99 -3.40 -6.56
N SER A 12 6.26 -3.64 -6.24
CA SER A 12 7.06 -4.72 -6.83
C SER A 12 7.00 -6.02 -6.01
N ALA A 13 6.06 -6.16 -5.07
CA ALA A 13 5.97 -7.30 -4.16
C ALA A 13 5.71 -8.63 -4.90
N GLN A 14 5.07 -8.57 -6.07
CA GLN A 14 4.80 -9.69 -6.96
C GLN A 14 5.97 -10.02 -7.91
N SER A 15 7.04 -9.23 -7.91
CA SER A 15 8.25 -9.48 -8.70
C SER A 15 9.40 -9.89 -7.78
N LEU A 16 10.06 -11.00 -8.13
CA LEU A 16 11.32 -11.40 -7.49
C LEU A 16 12.53 -10.61 -8.02
N VAL A 17 12.35 -9.89 -9.13
CA VAL A 17 13.38 -9.04 -9.72
C VAL A 17 13.21 -7.61 -9.19
N PRO A 18 14.22 -7.04 -8.50
CA PRO A 18 14.16 -5.65 -8.08
C PRO A 18 13.97 -4.72 -9.29
N PRO A 19 13.11 -3.69 -9.18
CA PRO A 19 12.98 -2.69 -10.23
C PRO A 19 14.34 -2.06 -10.52
N GLN A 20 14.72 -2.02 -11.79
CA GLN A 20 15.95 -1.37 -12.23
C GLN A 20 15.66 0.13 -12.39
N PRO A 21 16.24 1.01 -11.55
CA PRO A 21 16.02 2.43 -11.67
C PRO A 21 16.64 2.93 -12.99
N ASP A 22 15.92 3.81 -13.68
CA ASP A 22 16.48 4.51 -14.83
C ASP A 22 17.65 5.40 -14.37
N ARG A 23 18.83 5.20 -14.98
CA ARG A 23 20.08 5.84 -14.57
C ARG A 23 20.19 7.27 -15.07
N ASP A 24 19.37 7.66 -16.05
CA ASP A 24 19.41 8.96 -16.72
C ASP A 24 18.34 9.93 -16.21
N LEU A 25 17.68 9.61 -15.09
CA LEU A 25 16.68 10.48 -14.49
C LEU A 25 17.31 11.80 -14.00
N PRO A 26 16.78 12.97 -14.43
CA PRO A 26 17.28 14.26 -13.99
C PRO A 26 16.92 14.49 -12.52
N GLY A 27 17.92 14.52 -11.63
CA GLY A 27 17.66 14.73 -10.21
C GLY A 27 18.76 14.23 -9.28
N PRO A 28 18.55 14.30 -7.95
CA PRO A 28 19.42 13.62 -7.01
C PRO A 28 19.39 12.11 -7.28
N GLY A 29 20.55 11.45 -7.10
CA GLY A 29 20.65 10.01 -7.27
C GLY A 29 19.68 9.25 -6.36
N PRO A 30 19.28 8.02 -6.74
CA PRO A 30 18.31 7.22 -5.99
C PRO A 30 18.82 6.99 -4.55
N GLN A 31 17.93 7.20 -3.58
CA GLN A 31 18.19 6.90 -2.18
C GLN A 31 17.35 5.71 -1.74
N PHE A 32 17.95 4.82 -0.95
CA PHE A 32 17.22 3.71 -0.36
C PHE A 32 16.12 4.24 0.56
N PHE A 33 14.87 3.88 0.25
CA PHE A 33 13.71 4.24 1.06
C PHE A 33 13.22 3.03 1.84
N PHE A 34 13.22 3.13 3.16
CA PHE A 34 12.65 2.13 4.04
C PHE A 34 11.68 2.80 5.00
N ALA A 35 10.38 2.62 4.79
CA ALA A 35 9.32 3.29 5.54
C ALA A 35 9.49 3.21 7.08
N PRO A 36 9.94 2.09 7.67
CA PRO A 36 10.18 2.02 9.11
C PRO A 36 11.19 3.04 9.65
N ASN A 37 12.26 3.33 8.91
CA ASN A 37 13.24 4.36 9.31
C ASN A 37 12.59 5.74 9.40
N TRP A 38 11.69 6.04 8.47
CA TRP A 38 10.96 7.30 8.45
C TRP A 38 9.94 7.39 9.57
N ILE A 39 9.21 6.31 9.87
CA ILE A 39 8.30 6.25 11.03
C ILE A 39 9.07 6.46 12.33
N ALA A 40 10.19 5.76 12.53
CA ALA A 40 11.04 5.92 13.70
C ALA A 40 11.53 7.37 13.86
N ARG A 41 11.92 8.01 12.76
CA ARG A 41 12.27 9.43 12.76
C ARG A 41 11.09 10.32 13.14
N ARG A 42 9.89 10.08 12.60
CA ARG A 42 8.69 10.87 12.97
C ARG A 42 8.30 10.68 14.43
N HIS A 43 8.44 9.48 14.96
CA HIS A 43 8.25 9.24 16.40
C HIS A 43 9.27 10.02 17.25
N LYS A 44 10.53 10.09 16.84
CA LYS A 44 11.56 10.88 17.53
C LYS A 44 11.29 12.39 17.44
N ASP A 45 10.95 12.88 16.25
CA ASP A 45 10.83 14.30 15.97
C ASP A 45 9.53 14.88 16.56
N TRP A 46 8.42 14.12 16.52
CA TRP A 46 7.08 14.61 16.86
C TRP A 46 6.46 13.93 18.08
N GLY A 47 6.98 12.77 18.50
CA GLY A 47 6.33 11.88 19.45
C GLY A 47 5.33 10.93 18.77
N ALA A 48 5.13 9.75 19.37
CA ALA A 48 4.25 8.72 18.80
C ALA A 48 2.78 9.18 18.69
N GLY A 49 2.26 9.90 19.69
CA GLY A 49 0.87 10.39 19.70
C GLY A 49 0.58 11.38 18.56
N GLU A 50 1.45 12.37 18.37
CA GLU A 50 1.28 13.37 17.31
C GLU A 50 1.56 12.83 15.90
N PHE A 51 2.30 11.72 15.77
CA PHE A 51 2.36 10.99 14.49
C PHE A 51 1.08 10.19 14.22
N ASN A 52 0.59 9.47 15.24
CA ASN A 52 -0.56 8.58 15.11
C ASN A 52 -1.87 9.34 14.86
N ARG A 53 -2.07 10.50 15.51
CA ARG A 53 -3.31 11.29 15.39
C ARG A 53 -3.64 11.71 13.94
N PRO A 54 -2.78 12.43 13.20
CA PRO A 54 -3.07 12.79 11.82
C PRO A 54 -3.10 11.57 10.91
N SER A 55 -2.27 10.55 11.16
CA SER A 55 -2.28 9.31 10.36
C SER A 55 -3.61 8.56 10.49
N GLY A 56 -4.17 8.49 11.69
CA GLY A 56 -5.49 7.91 11.95
C GLY A 56 -6.61 8.74 11.31
N GLN A 57 -6.54 10.07 11.38
CA GLN A 57 -7.51 10.95 10.72
C GLN A 57 -7.50 10.78 9.19
N ALA A 58 -6.32 10.72 8.58
CA ALA A 58 -6.18 10.46 7.14
C ALA A 58 -6.70 9.07 6.76
N SER A 59 -6.38 8.05 7.55
CA SER A 59 -6.86 6.68 7.31
C SER A 59 -8.38 6.61 7.38
N LYS A 60 -8.99 7.23 8.39
CA LYS A 60 -10.45 7.32 8.51
C LYS A 60 -11.06 8.02 7.29
N ALA A 61 -10.55 9.19 6.92
CA ALA A 61 -11.07 9.93 5.77
C ALA A 61 -10.97 9.13 4.46
N PHE A 62 -9.89 8.34 4.29
CA PHE A 62 -9.74 7.43 3.17
C PHE A 62 -10.78 6.30 3.18
N PHE A 63 -10.99 5.62 4.31
CA PHE A 63 -12.00 4.56 4.40
C PHE A 63 -13.43 5.08 4.23
N ASP A 64 -13.73 6.26 4.78
CA ASP A 64 -15.00 6.94 4.55
C ASP A 64 -15.19 7.18 3.04
N TYR A 65 -14.17 7.72 2.34
CA TYR A 65 -14.23 7.92 0.89
C TYR A 65 -14.44 6.62 0.09
N VAL A 66 -13.72 5.55 0.43
CA VAL A 66 -13.88 4.23 -0.22
C VAL A 66 -15.30 3.71 -0.05
N THR A 67 -15.88 3.87 1.14
CA THR A 67 -17.22 3.39 1.49
C THR A 67 -18.30 4.23 0.80
N ASP A 68 -18.20 5.56 0.90
CA ASP A 68 -19.16 6.52 0.33
C ASP A 68 -19.25 6.42 -1.21
N ASN A 69 -18.16 6.00 -1.86
CA ASN A 69 -18.10 5.83 -3.31
C ASN A 69 -18.22 4.37 -3.76
N ALA A 70 -18.49 3.43 -2.84
CA ALA A 70 -18.62 2.00 -3.12
C ALA A 70 -17.46 1.45 -3.98
N LEU A 71 -16.21 1.84 -3.68
CA LEU A 71 -15.04 1.46 -4.48
C LEU A 71 -14.60 0.01 -4.27
N ILE A 72 -15.13 -0.65 -3.23
CA ILE A 72 -14.87 -2.05 -2.90
C ILE A 72 -16.20 -2.77 -2.62
N GLU A 73 -16.39 -3.91 -3.26
CA GLU A 73 -17.47 -4.86 -2.99
C GLU A 73 -16.97 -5.96 -2.04
N PRO A 74 -17.47 -6.03 -0.79
CA PRO A 74 -17.08 -7.09 0.14
C PRO A 74 -17.71 -8.43 -0.27
N ALA A 75 -16.87 -9.46 -0.38
CA ALA A 75 -17.30 -10.83 -0.61
C ALA A 75 -16.87 -11.71 0.57
N GLU A 76 -17.85 -12.18 1.33
CA GLU A 76 -17.63 -13.04 2.49
C GLU A 76 -17.62 -14.52 2.09
N HIS A 77 -16.64 -15.24 2.63
CA HIS A 77 -16.40 -16.66 2.38
C HIS A 77 -16.14 -17.38 3.70
N SER A 78 -16.36 -18.69 3.73
CA SER A 78 -16.11 -19.50 4.94
C SER A 78 -15.30 -20.76 4.65
N GLY A 79 -14.30 -21.00 5.47
CA GLY A 79 -13.44 -22.17 5.45
C GLY A 79 -12.19 -22.02 4.59
N LEU A 80 -11.22 -22.90 4.88
CA LEU A 80 -9.89 -22.89 4.26
C LEU A 80 -9.90 -23.12 2.74
N GLU A 81 -10.90 -23.81 2.20
CA GLU A 81 -10.97 -24.05 0.76
C GLU A 81 -11.17 -22.73 -0.01
N TRP A 82 -11.99 -21.82 0.52
CA TRP A 82 -12.15 -20.49 -0.05
C TRP A 82 -10.88 -19.65 0.05
N ALA A 83 -10.17 -19.72 1.18
CA ALA A 83 -8.87 -19.06 1.33
C ALA A 83 -7.89 -19.49 0.24
N ARG A 84 -7.80 -20.80 -0.01
CA ARG A 84 -6.96 -21.37 -1.06
C ARG A 84 -7.36 -20.85 -2.44
N GLN A 85 -8.65 -20.86 -2.76
CA GLN A 85 -9.13 -20.39 -4.07
C GLN A 85 -8.82 -18.91 -4.32
N VAL A 86 -9.14 -18.04 -3.35
CA VAL A 86 -8.86 -16.60 -3.43
C VAL A 86 -7.37 -16.33 -3.63
N ILE A 87 -6.50 -16.98 -2.84
CA ILE A 87 -5.04 -16.81 -2.98
C ILE A 87 -4.54 -17.26 -4.35
N ILE A 88 -5.05 -18.39 -4.87
CA ILE A 88 -4.66 -18.90 -6.19
C ILE A 88 -5.04 -17.91 -7.29
N GLU A 89 -6.25 -17.34 -7.26
CA GLU A 89 -6.69 -16.34 -8.24
C GLU A 89 -5.87 -15.05 -8.14
N MET A 90 -5.58 -14.59 -6.92
CA MET A 90 -4.81 -13.37 -6.67
C MET A 90 -3.37 -13.50 -7.18
N VAL A 91 -2.68 -14.59 -6.85
CA VAL A 91 -1.30 -14.85 -7.31
C VAL A 91 -1.24 -14.95 -8.84
N ARG A 92 -2.32 -15.44 -9.47
CA ARG A 92 -2.42 -15.54 -10.93
C ARG A 92 -2.89 -14.23 -11.59
N GLY A 93 -3.11 -13.17 -10.83
CA GLY A 93 -3.53 -11.86 -11.33
C GLY A 93 -4.94 -11.85 -11.92
N ARG A 94 -5.83 -12.72 -11.43
CA ARG A 94 -7.21 -12.86 -11.93
C ARG A 94 -8.29 -12.35 -10.97
N THR A 95 -7.90 -11.96 -9.76
CA THR A 95 -8.82 -11.33 -8.82
C THR A 95 -9.23 -9.95 -9.32
N ASP A 96 -10.53 -9.67 -9.28
CA ASP A 96 -11.05 -8.32 -9.51
C ASP A 96 -10.59 -7.40 -8.36
N PRO A 97 -9.82 -6.34 -8.63
CA PRO A 97 -9.33 -5.43 -7.59
C PRO A 97 -10.45 -4.66 -6.88
N ALA A 98 -11.66 -4.61 -7.45
CA ALA A 98 -12.83 -4.03 -6.80
C ALA A 98 -13.45 -4.97 -5.74
N VAL A 99 -13.06 -6.25 -5.68
CA VAL A 99 -13.64 -7.21 -4.73
C VAL A 99 -12.73 -7.38 -3.51
N GLY A 100 -13.27 -7.06 -2.33
CA GLY A 100 -12.63 -7.29 -1.04
C GLY A 100 -13.03 -8.64 -0.46
N HIS A 101 -12.14 -9.63 -0.53
CA HIS A 101 -12.41 -10.96 0.02
C HIS A 101 -12.22 -11.00 1.55
N VAL A 102 -13.26 -11.42 2.28
CA VAL A 102 -13.20 -11.70 3.73
C VAL A 102 -13.42 -13.19 3.92
N ILE A 103 -12.54 -13.86 4.67
CA ILE A 103 -12.62 -15.30 4.92
C ILE A 103 -12.74 -15.55 6.42
N ASP A 104 -13.84 -16.17 6.82
CA ASP A 104 -14.03 -16.73 8.16
C ASP A 104 -13.53 -18.18 8.20
N LEU A 105 -12.86 -18.60 9.29
CA LEU A 105 -12.14 -19.88 9.38
C LEU A 105 -12.77 -20.87 10.37
#